data_AF-A0A495D3S6-F1
#
_entry.id   AF-A0A495D3S6-F1
#
_cell.length_a   1.000
_cell.length_b   1.000
_cell.length_c   1.000
_cell.angle_alpha   90.00
_cell.angle_beta   90.00
_cell.angle_gamma   90.00
#
_symmetry.space_group_name_H-M   'P 1'
#
loop_
_entity.id
_entity.type
_entity.pdbx_description
1 polymer ?
#
loop_
_entity_poly.entity_id
_entity_poly.type
_entity_poly.pdbx_seq_one_letter_code
_entity_poly.pdbx_strand_id
1 'polypeptide(L)' 'MIWTVERPAVLVAERVNDEGSTLSPVVLRLDDRSAAIIVEIEGVDYALTLMRVPKQRPRKVVH' A
#
# COMPACT_ATOMS: atom_id res chain seq x y z
N MET A 1 14.35 -11.65 -9.90
CA MET A 1 13.42 -12.00 -8.79
C MET A 1 12.17 -11.16 -8.95
N ILE A 2 10.99 -11.77 -8.91
CA ILE A 2 9.70 -11.10 -9.08
C ILE A 2 9.33 -10.42 -7.76
N TRP A 3 9.08 -9.12 -7.77
CA TRP A 3 8.64 -8.37 -6.59
C TRP A 3 7.17 -8.70 -6.30
N THR A 4 6.94 -9.63 -5.38
CA THR A 4 5.62 -10.24 -5.21
C THR A 4 4.54 -9.30 -4.67
N VAL A 5 4.95 -8.14 -4.13
CA VAL A 5 4.05 -7.15 -3.53
C VAL A 5 3.90 -5.87 -4.36
N GLU A 6 4.53 -5.78 -5.53
CA GLU A 6 4.45 -4.60 -6.42
C GLU A 6 3.01 -4.20 -6.74
N ARG A 7 2.29 -5.11 -7.41
CA ARG A 7 0.90 -4.89 -7.83
C ARG A 7 -0.04 -4.53 -6.67
N PRO A 8 -0.05 -5.25 -5.53
CA PRO A 8 -0.88 -4.84 -4.40
C PRO A 8 -0.43 -3.52 -3.76
N ALA A 9 0.87 -3.18 -3.76
CA ALA A 9 1.34 -1.90 -3.25
C ALA A 9 0.85 -0.72 -4.10
N VAL A 10 0.98 -0.82 -5.43
CA VAL A 10 0.40 0.18 -6.37
C VAL A 10 -1.10 0.33 -6.15
N LEU A 11 -1.82 -0.78 -6.03
CA LEU A 11 -3.26 -0.78 -5.84
C LEU A 11 -3.71 -0.19 -4.50
N VAL A 12 -2.90 -0.33 -3.44
CA VAL A 12 -3.13 0.35 -2.16
C VAL A 12 -2.81 1.84 -2.27
N ALA A 13 -1.72 2.21 -2.94
CA ALA A 13 -1.33 3.60 -3.16
C ALA A 13 -2.45 4.37 -3.88
N GLU A 14 -3.00 3.81 -4.96
CA GLU A 14 -4.13 4.38 -5.71
C GLU A 14 -5.41 4.51 -4.88
N ARG A 15 -5.66 3.60 -3.93
CA ARG A 15 -6.88 3.60 -3.10
C ARG A 15 -6.80 4.52 -1.89
N VAL A 16 -5.61 4.70 -1.35
CA VAL A 16 -5.39 5.48 -0.14
C VAL A 16 -5.09 6.94 -0.46
N ASN A 17 -4.59 7.24 -1.66
CA ASN A 17 -4.43 8.63 -2.08
C ASN A 17 -5.80 9.31 -2.15
N ASP A 18 -6.00 10.32 -1.32
CA ASP A 18 -7.24 11.09 -1.26
C ASP A 18 -7.38 11.99 -2.49
N GLU A 19 -8.61 12.27 -2.92
CA GLU A 19 -8.89 13.23 -4.01
C GLU A 19 -8.40 14.64 -3.65
N GLY A 20 -8.34 14.96 -2.34
CA GLY A 20 -7.79 16.21 -1.82
C GLY A 20 -6.26 16.27 -1.76
N SER A 21 -5.55 15.19 -2.10
CA SER A 21 -4.10 15.16 -2.00
C SER A 21 -3.43 16.00 -3.09
N THR A 22 -2.41 16.76 -2.70
CA THR A 22 -1.58 17.56 -3.61
C THR A 22 -0.42 16.78 -4.20
N LEU A 23 -0.12 15.60 -3.67
CA LEU A 23 1.01 14.78 -4.05
C LEU A 23 0.57 13.42 -4.60
N SER A 24 1.30 12.93 -5.59
CA SER A 24 1.14 11.55 -6.07
C SER A 24 1.76 10.58 -5.06
N PRO A 25 1.13 9.43 -4.79
CA PRO A 25 1.65 8.49 -3.83
C PRO A 25 2.92 7.82 -4.38
N VAL A 26 3.89 7.57 -3.51
CA VAL A 26 5.18 6.97 -3.89
C VAL A 26 5.27 5.55 -3.35
N VAL A 27 5.51 4.57 -4.23
CA VAL A 27 5.76 3.19 -3.82
C VAL A 27 7.26 2.92 -3.82
N LEU A 28 7.79 2.53 -2.66
CA LEU A 28 9.19 2.17 -2.46
C LEU A 28 9.30 0.66 -2.25
N ARG A 29 10.18 0.02 -3.02
CA ARG A 29 10.56 -1.38 -2.77
C ARG A 29 11.55 -1.43 -1.61
N LEU A 30 11.19 -2.18 -0.56
CA LEU A 30 12.08 -2.45 0.56
C LEU A 30 12.84 -3.76 0.33
N ASP A 31 12.10 -4.85 0.09
CA ASP A 31 12.64 -6.16 -0.31
C ASP A 31 11.64 -6.90 -1.25
N ASP A 32 11.84 -8.21 -1.48
CA ASP A 32 10.97 -9.01 -2.37
C ASP A 32 9.55 -9.28 -1.84
N ARG A 33 9.36 -9.11 -0.52
CA ARG A 33 8.17 -9.44 0.26
C ARG A 33 7.55 -8.21 0.94
N SER A 34 8.21 -7.05 0.89
CA SER A 34 7.75 -5.82 1.52
C SER A 34 7.93 -4.58 0.65
N ALA A 35 7.12 -3.56 0.94
CA ALA A 35 7.10 -2.26 0.30
C ALA A 35 6.76 -1.18 1.33
N ALA A 36 7.15 0.06 1.07
CA ALA A 36 6.59 1.23 1.74
C ALA A 36 5.79 2.04 0.71
N ILE A 37 4.70 2.65 1.16
CA ILE A 37 3.91 3.59 0.38
C ILE A 37 3.92 4.92 1.13
N ILE A 38 4.36 5.98 0.47
CA ILE A 38 4.24 7.34 0.96
C ILE A 38 2.96 7.93 0.36
N VAL A 39 2.07 8.40 1.23
CA VAL A 39 0.81 9.06 0.86
C VAL A 39 0.67 10.33 1.68
N GLU A 40 -0.02 11.33 1.13
CA GLU A 40 -0.41 12.51 1.89
C GLU A 40 -1.87 12.35 2.33
N ILE A 41 -2.15 12.59 3.61
CA ILE A 41 -3.49 12.58 4.20
C ILE A 41 -3.64 13.87 4.99
N GLU A 42 -4.63 14.69 4.64
CA GLU A 42 -4.90 16.00 5.27
C GLU A 42 -3.66 16.92 5.32
N GLY A 43 -2.83 16.89 4.27
CA GLY A 43 -1.61 17.71 4.16
C GLY A 43 -0.42 17.20 4.99
N VAL A 44 -0.48 15.97 5.49
CA VAL A 44 0.60 15.31 6.23
C VAL A 44 1.06 14.06 5.49
N ASP A 45 2.37 13.90 5.35
CA ASP A 45 2.97 12.70 4.76
C ASP A 45 2.98 11.53 5.74
N TYR A 46 2.44 10.39 5.29
CA TYR A 46 2.45 9.12 6.01
C TYR A 46 3.20 8.05 5.26
N ALA A 47 3.95 7.22 6.00
CA ALA A 47 4.59 6.02 5.48
C ALA A 47 3.82 4.76 5.91
N LEU A 48 3.22 4.07 4.94
CA LEU A 48 2.50 2.82 5.13
C LEU A 48 3.39 1.65 4.71
N THR A 49 3.69 0.74 5.64
CA THR A 49 4.47 -0.47 5.32
C THR A 49 3.54 -1.61 4.91
N LEU A 50 3.77 -2.17 3.72
CA LEU A 50 3.14 -3.41 3.26
C LEU A 50 4.09 -4.57 3.43
N MET A 51 3.57 -5.68 3.95
CA MET A 51 4.27 -6.95 3.97
C MET A 51 3.34 -8.09 3.55
N ARG A 52 3.89 -9.06 2.84
CA ARG A 52 3.16 -10.30 2.56
C ARG A 52 2.95 -11.06 3.87
N VAL A 53 1.68 -11.17 4.30
CA VAL A 53 1.33 -12.00 5.45
C VAL A 53 1.29 -13.49 5.07
N PRO A 54 1.86 -14.40 5.89
CA PRO A 54 1.87 -15.83 5.58
C PRO A 54 0.47 -16.47 5.54
N LYS A 55 -0.45 -15.94 6.35
CA LYS A 55 -1.83 -16.43 6.46
C LYS A 55 -2.78 -15.24 6.49
N GLN A 56 -3.65 -15.15 5.49
CA GLN A 56 -4.69 -14.13 5.46
C GLN A 56 -5.76 -14.45 6.49
N ARG A 57 -6.27 -13.44 7.20
CA ARG A 57 -7.35 -13.62 8.18
C ARG A 57 -8.63 -14.08 7.44
N PRO A 58 -9.48 -14.93 8.05
CA PRO A 58 -10.75 -15.31 7.46
C PRO A 58 -11.58 -14.07 7.12
N ARG A 59 -12.10 -13.97 5.90
CA ARG A 59 -13.05 -12.92 5.52
C ARG A 59 -14.44 -13.37 5.99
N LYS A 60 -15.17 -12.52 6.71
CA LYS A 60 -16.60 -12.74 6.90
C LYS A 60 -17.27 -12.60 5.53
N VAL A 61 -17.98 -13.63 5.08
CA VAL A 61 -18.88 -13.50 3.91
C VAL A 61 -20.08 -12.71 4.41
N VAL A 62 -20.25 -11.49 3.91
CA VAL A 62 -21.48 -10.72 4.11
C VAL A 62 -22.34 -11.01 2.87
N HIS A 63 -23.49 -11.65 3.09
CA HIS A 63 -24.52 -11.89 2.07
C HIS A 63 -25.41 -10.66 1.91
#